data_AF-A0A1Q7EM68-F1
#
_entry.id   AF-A0A1Q7EM68-F1
#
_cell.length_a   1.000
_cell.length_b   1.000
_cell.length_c   1.000
_cell.angle_alpha   90.00
_cell.angle_beta   90.00
_cell.angle_gamma   90.00
#
_symmetry.space_group_name_H-M   'P 1'
#
loop_
_entity.id
_entity.type
_entity.pdbx_description
1 polymer ?
#
loop_
_entity_poly.entity_id
_entity_poly.type
_entity_poly.pdbx_seq_one_letter_code
_entity_poly.pdbx_strand_id
1 'polypeptide(L)'
;MRAVIDLLEGEFAGEACAMKRSGEQLVAGNISAATWISRICGMSKPSAHDRLCVGEQLESLPLVAEALSKGEISYQSASVICHQREKLGENSDCLDEEMWVGFARKHTIEDLNWIGAHMRYAVDPEGFDRDTEENYEERFLHISQMKGMYHLSGVLDHESGAALKTAIDGLAKRLGQDDTRTPKQRRADALTEVVYKALDEGKLPRRNGVRPHITITTTLEGLKGELGAAASELEAGMPISSKTVQRLACDGPLSARAESPVPRLRRAGLRPPDHLDECASRRVLVSGRAERPAQSPPPLLLPPPPGARRRMAGGESGRRGEVHPT
;
A
#
# COMPACT_ATOMS: atom_id res chain seq x y z
N MET A 1 13.15 9.11 33.87
CA MET A 1 12.54 7.77 33.65
C MET A 1 12.84 7.23 32.26
N ARG A 2 12.40 7.88 31.16
CA ARG A 2 12.66 7.42 29.78
C ARG A 2 14.15 7.17 29.49
N ALA A 3 15.02 8.14 29.75
CA ALA A 3 16.47 7.99 29.59
C ALA A 3 17.08 6.79 30.35
N VAL A 4 16.56 6.46 31.53
CA VAL A 4 17.01 5.28 32.29
C VAL A 4 16.58 3.98 31.60
N ILE A 5 15.37 3.97 31.01
CA ILE A 5 14.92 2.82 30.22
C ILE A 5 15.79 2.69 28.97
N ASP A 6 16.09 3.80 28.27
CA ASP A 6 16.95 3.79 27.07
C ASP A 6 18.35 3.25 27.38
N LEU A 7 18.94 3.67 28.51
CA LEU A 7 20.20 3.12 29.02
C LEU A 7 20.10 1.60 29.23
N LEU A 8 19.13 1.14 30.01
CA LEU A 8 18.94 -0.29 30.29
C LEU A 8 18.67 -1.10 29.01
N GLU A 9 18.01 -0.48 28.03
CA GLU A 9 17.79 -1.09 26.72
C GLU A 9 19.10 -1.27 25.93
N GLY A 10 20.02 -0.31 26.04
CA GLY A 10 21.37 -0.40 25.50
C GLY A 10 22.26 -1.41 26.23
N GLU A 11 22.22 -1.43 27.56
CA GLU A 11 22.92 -2.44 28.37
C GLU A 11 22.45 -3.86 28.02
N PHE A 12 21.14 -4.06 27.93
CA PHE A 12 20.57 -5.33 27.50
C PHE A 12 21.02 -5.74 26.09
N ALA A 13 21.16 -4.77 25.17
CA ALA A 13 21.70 -5.05 23.83
C ALA A 13 23.16 -5.55 23.90
N GLY A 14 23.99 -4.93 24.75
CA GLY A 14 25.35 -5.38 25.03
C GLY A 14 25.41 -6.80 25.59
N GLU A 15 24.57 -7.13 26.57
CA GLU A 15 24.46 -8.48 27.12
C GLU A 15 24.00 -9.51 26.08
N ALA A 16 23.02 -9.15 25.23
CA ALA A 16 22.55 -10.00 24.14
C ALA A 16 23.67 -10.31 23.13
N CYS A 17 24.53 -9.34 22.81
CA CYS A 17 25.69 -9.53 21.95
C CYS A 17 26.74 -10.44 22.60
N ALA A 18 27.08 -10.21 23.88
CA ALA A 18 28.02 -11.04 24.62
C ALA A 18 27.55 -12.50 24.70
N MET A 19 26.26 -12.71 24.96
CA MET A 19 25.63 -14.03 24.94
C MET A 19 25.69 -14.69 23.55
N LYS A 20 25.43 -13.94 22.45
CA LYS A 20 25.59 -14.46 21.06
C LYS A 20 27.00 -14.98 20.82
N ARG A 21 28.03 -14.27 21.32
CA ARG A 21 29.45 -14.65 21.21
C ARG A 21 29.83 -15.85 22.07
N SER A 22 29.26 -15.97 23.27
CA SER A 22 29.54 -17.11 24.17
C SER A 22 28.95 -18.43 23.68
N GLY A 23 27.92 -18.37 22.81
CA GLY A 23 27.30 -19.57 22.25
C GLY A 23 26.28 -20.24 23.19
N GLU A 24 25.87 -19.57 24.27
CA GLU A 24 24.89 -20.07 25.24
C GLU A 24 23.56 -20.52 24.60
N GLN A 25 23.14 -19.85 23.53
CA GLN A 25 21.97 -20.25 22.74
C GLN A 25 22.09 -21.68 22.19
N LEU A 26 23.30 -22.09 21.79
CA LEU A 26 23.57 -23.41 21.22
C LEU A 26 23.51 -24.47 22.31
N VAL A 27 24.04 -24.15 23.50
CA VAL A 27 23.94 -25.02 24.69
C VAL A 27 22.49 -25.23 25.10
N ALA A 28 21.64 -24.21 24.95
CA ALA A 28 20.20 -24.30 25.17
C ALA A 28 19.41 -24.94 24.01
N GLY A 29 20.08 -25.47 22.97
CA GLY A 29 19.46 -26.17 21.85
C GLY A 29 18.77 -25.25 20.83
N ASN A 30 19.09 -23.95 20.80
CA ASN A 30 18.52 -22.99 19.85
C ASN A 30 19.51 -22.67 18.74
N ILE A 31 19.06 -22.74 17.49
CA ILE A 31 19.90 -22.53 16.29
C ILE A 31 20.21 -21.03 16.09
N SER A 32 19.36 -20.13 16.58
CA SER A 32 19.49 -18.68 16.40
C SER A 32 19.41 -17.95 17.74
N ALA A 33 20.37 -17.05 17.98
CA ALA A 33 20.39 -16.17 19.14
C ALA A 33 19.11 -15.31 19.24
N ALA A 34 18.62 -14.78 18.11
CA ALA A 34 17.38 -14.01 18.08
C ALA A 34 16.15 -14.83 18.50
N THR A 35 16.11 -16.12 18.13
CA THR A 35 15.02 -17.02 18.54
C THR A 35 15.10 -17.33 20.04
N TRP A 36 16.31 -17.51 20.58
CA TRP A 36 16.51 -17.72 22.02
C TRP A 36 16.08 -16.49 22.82
N ILE A 37 16.58 -15.28 22.47
CA ILE A 37 16.21 -14.01 23.12
C ILE A 37 14.71 -13.78 23.05
N SER A 38 14.10 -13.95 21.86
CA SER A 38 12.66 -13.80 21.67
C SER A 38 11.86 -14.68 22.65
N ARG A 39 12.26 -15.94 22.81
CA ARG A 39 11.60 -16.90 23.69
C ARG A 39 11.81 -16.62 25.17
N ILE A 40 13.06 -16.34 25.59
CA ILE A 40 13.42 -16.17 26.99
C ILE A 40 12.96 -14.81 27.53
N CYS A 41 13.14 -13.75 26.75
CA CYS A 41 12.81 -12.38 27.16
C CYS A 41 11.37 -11.97 26.79
N GLY A 42 10.60 -12.85 26.15
CA GLY A 42 9.20 -12.59 25.81
C GLY A 42 9.01 -11.47 24.78
N MET A 43 9.95 -11.29 23.86
CA MET A 43 9.90 -10.24 22.83
C MET A 43 9.75 -10.82 21.42
N SER A 44 9.38 -9.98 20.46
CA SER A 44 9.28 -10.40 19.06
C SER A 44 10.66 -10.70 18.46
N LYS A 45 10.72 -11.55 17.44
CA LYS A 45 11.99 -11.82 16.72
C LYS A 45 12.62 -10.55 16.14
N PRO A 46 11.88 -9.63 15.51
CA PRO A 46 12.45 -8.35 15.06
C PRO A 46 13.07 -7.54 16.20
N SER A 47 12.41 -7.50 17.37
CA SER A 47 12.96 -6.83 18.55
C SER A 47 14.24 -7.51 19.06
N ALA A 48 14.34 -8.83 18.97
CA ALA A 48 15.54 -9.56 19.35
C ALA A 48 16.69 -9.32 18.35
N HIS A 49 16.40 -9.31 17.04
CA HIS A 49 17.39 -8.96 16.00
C HIS A 49 17.92 -7.54 16.19
N ASP A 50 17.04 -6.59 16.49
CA ASP A 50 17.43 -5.21 16.80
C ASP A 50 18.46 -5.15 17.94
N ARG A 51 18.21 -5.86 19.04
CA ARG A 51 19.14 -5.88 20.19
C ARG A 51 20.48 -6.51 19.88
N LEU A 52 20.50 -7.54 19.04
CA LEU A 52 21.74 -8.14 18.57
C LEU A 52 22.53 -7.17 17.69
N CYS A 53 21.87 -6.49 16.75
CA CYS A 53 22.51 -5.48 15.90
C CYS A 53 23.05 -4.32 16.75
N VAL A 54 22.24 -3.74 17.63
CA VAL A 54 22.67 -2.63 18.49
C VAL A 54 23.84 -3.04 19.38
N GLY A 55 23.78 -4.18 20.04
CA GLY A 55 24.87 -4.65 20.89
C GLY A 55 26.17 -4.93 20.12
N GLU A 56 26.07 -5.43 18.90
CA GLU A 56 27.22 -5.69 18.04
C GLU A 56 27.87 -4.39 17.53
N GLN A 57 27.05 -3.40 17.13
CA GLN A 57 27.53 -2.15 16.54
C GLN A 57 28.00 -1.12 17.57
N LEU A 58 27.40 -1.06 18.77
CA LEU A 58 27.76 -0.09 19.82
C LEU A 58 29.22 -0.22 20.29
N GLU A 59 29.83 -1.40 20.17
CA GLU A 59 31.25 -1.60 20.47
C GLU A 59 32.17 -0.80 19.54
N SER A 60 31.71 -0.53 18.32
CA SER A 60 32.43 0.27 17.31
C SER A 60 31.91 1.70 17.20
N LEU A 61 30.97 2.10 18.07
CA LEU A 61 30.33 3.41 18.09
C LEU A 61 30.36 4.00 19.52
N PRO A 62 31.54 4.42 20.01
CA PRO A 62 31.72 4.92 21.37
C PRO A 62 30.98 6.24 21.66
N LEU A 63 30.86 7.17 20.72
CA LEU A 63 30.13 8.43 20.92
C LEU A 63 28.61 8.19 20.97
N VAL A 64 28.09 7.24 20.19
CA VAL A 64 26.67 6.82 20.25
C VAL A 64 26.39 6.15 21.59
N ALA A 65 27.26 5.23 22.03
CA ALA A 65 27.15 4.57 23.32
C ALA A 65 27.18 5.58 24.47
N GLU A 66 28.09 6.55 24.42
CA GLU A 66 28.19 7.62 25.42
C GLU A 66 26.93 8.50 25.43
N ALA A 67 26.46 8.95 24.26
CA ALA A 67 25.26 9.76 24.13
C ALA A 67 24.00 9.03 24.64
N LEU A 68 23.88 7.73 24.36
CA LEU A 68 22.81 6.88 24.87
C LEU A 68 22.89 6.77 26.40
N SER A 69 24.11 6.55 26.95
CA SER A 69 24.30 6.40 28.38
C SER A 69 23.97 7.67 29.19
N LYS A 70 24.22 8.84 28.60
CA LYS A 70 23.86 10.14 29.17
C LYS A 70 22.37 10.49 28.97
N GLY A 71 21.63 9.69 28.21
CA GLY A 71 20.24 9.95 27.87
C GLY A 71 20.06 11.13 26.91
N GLU A 72 21.10 11.49 26.15
CA GLU A 72 21.07 12.56 25.15
C GLU A 72 20.38 12.11 23.85
N ILE A 73 20.41 10.81 23.58
CA ILE A 73 19.68 10.16 22.48
C ILE A 73 18.87 8.99 23.04
N SER A 74 17.77 8.66 22.36
CA SER A 74 16.96 7.48 22.72
C SER A 74 17.58 6.19 22.20
N TYR A 75 17.17 5.05 22.77
CA TYR A 75 17.58 3.73 22.28
C TYR A 75 17.22 3.54 20.79
N GLN A 76 16.06 4.05 20.37
CA GLN A 76 15.58 3.96 19.00
C GLN A 76 16.43 4.80 18.03
N SER A 77 17.00 5.92 18.50
CA SER A 77 17.94 6.70 17.69
C SER A 77 19.26 5.96 17.53
N ALA A 78 19.78 5.38 18.62
CA ALA A 78 20.97 4.54 18.58
C ALA A 78 20.76 3.31 17.66
N SER A 79 19.59 2.66 17.75
CA SER A 79 19.18 1.57 16.85
C SER A 79 19.25 1.97 15.38
N VAL A 80 18.68 3.11 14.98
CA VAL A 80 18.78 3.59 13.60
C VAL A 80 20.24 3.75 13.16
N ILE A 81 21.10 4.34 13.99
CA ILE A 81 22.52 4.54 13.67
C ILE A 81 23.24 3.18 13.53
N CYS A 82 23.00 2.24 14.46
CA CYS A 82 23.59 0.90 14.43
C CYS A 82 23.18 0.12 13.16
N HIS A 83 21.87 0.08 12.84
CA HIS A 83 21.39 -0.57 11.61
C HIS A 83 21.93 0.11 10.35
N GLN A 84 22.07 1.42 10.37
CA GLN A 84 22.66 2.14 9.25
C GLN A 84 24.13 1.76 9.04
N ARG A 85 24.92 1.65 10.13
CA ARG A 85 26.30 1.17 10.07
C ARG A 85 26.39 -0.27 9.56
N GLU A 86 25.52 -1.15 10.05
CA GLU A 86 25.46 -2.56 9.63
C GLU A 86 25.20 -2.66 8.12
N LYS A 87 24.22 -1.90 7.60
CA LYS A 87 23.90 -1.87 6.17
C LYS A 87 25.07 -1.41 5.31
N LEU A 88 25.88 -0.48 5.79
CA LEU A 88 27.05 0.01 5.07
C LEU A 88 28.15 -1.05 4.90
N GLY A 89 28.21 -2.07 5.76
CA GLY A 89 29.17 -3.17 5.64
C GLY A 89 30.62 -2.68 5.54
N GLU A 90 31.28 -2.99 4.42
CA GLU A 90 32.66 -2.55 4.13
C GLU A 90 32.81 -1.02 4.09
N ASN A 91 31.73 -0.28 3.81
CA ASN A 91 31.71 1.18 3.79
C ASN A 91 31.31 1.79 5.14
N SER A 92 31.32 1.02 6.23
CA SER A 92 30.90 1.49 7.56
C SER A 92 31.71 2.67 8.09
N ASP A 93 32.97 2.84 7.65
CA ASP A 93 33.83 3.98 7.98
C ASP A 93 33.35 5.31 7.37
N CYS A 94 32.44 5.28 6.39
CA CYS A 94 31.82 6.48 5.85
C CYS A 94 30.79 7.11 6.80
N LEU A 95 30.41 6.40 7.87
CA LEU A 95 29.49 6.90 8.89
C LEU A 95 30.26 7.76 9.90
N ASP A 96 30.16 9.08 9.76
CA ASP A 96 30.69 10.03 10.75
C ASP A 96 29.85 10.00 12.03
N GLU A 97 30.40 9.36 13.06
CA GLU A 97 29.71 9.14 14.32
C GLU A 97 29.29 10.44 15.02
N GLU A 98 30.16 11.46 15.05
CA GLU A 98 29.86 12.74 15.70
C GLU A 98 28.71 13.45 15.00
N MET A 99 28.71 13.43 13.67
CA MET A 99 27.63 13.97 12.85
C MET A 99 26.30 13.26 13.14
N TRP A 100 26.31 11.92 13.21
CA TRP A 100 25.11 11.12 13.44
C TRP A 100 24.51 11.30 14.83
N VAL A 101 25.35 11.40 15.88
CA VAL A 101 24.91 11.80 17.21
C VAL A 101 24.31 13.21 17.19
N GLY A 102 24.94 14.13 16.44
CA GLY A 102 24.42 15.48 16.21
C GLY A 102 23.02 15.49 15.57
N PHE A 103 22.77 14.62 14.59
CA PHE A 103 21.45 14.46 14.00
C PHE A 103 20.45 13.87 14.99
N ALA A 104 20.83 12.82 15.72
CA ALA A 104 19.95 12.13 16.66
C ALA A 104 19.46 13.03 17.81
N ARG A 105 20.25 14.03 18.21
CA ARG A 105 19.85 15.02 19.22
C ARG A 105 18.80 16.02 18.70
N LYS A 106 18.72 16.26 17.40
CA LYS A 106 17.95 17.36 16.79
C LYS A 106 16.73 16.90 16.00
N HIS A 107 16.76 15.68 15.48
CA HIS A 107 15.82 15.19 14.50
C HIS A 107 14.96 14.05 15.04
N THR A 108 13.80 13.85 14.42
CA THR A 108 12.93 12.72 14.78
C THR A 108 13.50 11.41 14.22
N ILE A 109 12.98 10.27 14.69
CA ILE A 109 13.34 8.96 14.14
C ILE A 109 13.00 8.86 12.64
N GLU A 110 11.90 9.48 12.20
CA GLU A 110 11.52 9.51 10.78
C GLU A 110 12.57 10.26 9.95
N ASP A 111 13.00 11.43 10.42
CA ASP A 111 14.06 12.21 9.79
C ASP A 111 15.39 11.45 9.76
N LEU A 112 15.76 10.75 10.85
CA LEU A 112 16.99 9.94 10.89
C LEU A 112 16.98 8.82 9.86
N ASN A 113 15.84 8.11 9.73
CA ASN A 113 15.69 7.09 8.70
C ASN A 113 15.79 7.69 7.29
N TRP A 114 15.21 8.88 7.08
CA TRP A 114 15.31 9.60 5.82
C TRP A 114 16.77 9.98 5.50
N ILE A 115 17.50 10.56 6.47
CA ILE A 115 18.93 10.90 6.33
C ILE A 115 19.74 9.64 6.01
N GLY A 116 19.46 8.53 6.71
CA GLY A 116 20.14 7.25 6.51
C GLY A 116 19.95 6.67 5.12
N ALA A 117 18.73 6.73 4.59
CA ALA A 117 18.45 6.30 3.22
C ALA A 117 19.23 7.14 2.19
N HIS A 118 19.32 8.46 2.37
CA HIS A 118 20.07 9.34 1.47
C HIS A 118 21.58 9.13 1.56
N MET A 119 22.10 8.94 2.78
CA MET A 119 23.51 8.61 2.98
C MET A 119 23.85 7.25 2.36
N ARG A 120 22.99 6.23 2.57
CA ARG A 120 23.14 4.90 1.97
C ARG A 120 23.26 4.99 0.45
N TYR A 121 22.33 5.70 -0.19
CA TYR A 121 22.35 5.89 -1.64
C TYR A 121 23.61 6.63 -2.11
N ALA A 122 24.09 7.63 -1.37
CA ALA A 122 25.27 8.40 -1.74
C ALA A 122 26.59 7.61 -1.57
N VAL A 123 26.68 6.76 -0.55
CA VAL A 123 27.89 6.00 -0.20
C VAL A 123 27.97 4.67 -0.94
N ASP A 124 26.84 3.96 -1.07
CA ASP A 124 26.76 2.65 -1.69
C ASP A 124 25.48 2.53 -2.55
N PRO A 125 25.47 3.12 -3.76
CA PRO A 125 24.34 3.02 -4.68
C PRO A 125 24.02 1.57 -5.05
N GLU A 126 25.03 0.73 -5.27
CA GLU A 126 24.83 -0.68 -5.67
C GLU A 126 24.18 -1.49 -4.55
N GLY A 127 24.59 -1.29 -3.30
CA GLY A 127 23.95 -1.89 -2.14
C GLY A 127 22.53 -1.38 -1.95
N PHE A 128 22.27 -0.09 -2.16
CA PHE A 128 20.91 0.45 -2.11
C PHE A 128 19.99 -0.15 -3.18
N ASP A 129 20.50 -0.31 -4.41
CA ASP A 129 19.75 -0.91 -5.52
C ASP A 129 19.45 -2.38 -5.24
N ARG A 130 20.42 -3.14 -4.70
CA ARG A 130 20.21 -4.53 -4.26
C ARG A 130 19.14 -4.63 -3.18
N ASP A 131 19.22 -3.80 -2.14
CA ASP A 131 18.21 -3.77 -1.07
C ASP A 131 16.81 -3.44 -1.64
N THR A 132 16.75 -2.56 -2.65
CA THR A 132 15.49 -2.18 -3.32
C THR A 132 14.91 -3.35 -4.12
N GLU A 133 15.74 -4.09 -4.84
CA GLU A 133 15.33 -5.27 -5.61
C GLU A 133 14.87 -6.41 -4.69
N GLU A 134 15.58 -6.65 -3.58
CA GLU A 134 15.16 -7.64 -2.58
C GLU A 134 13.78 -7.29 -1.99
N ASN A 135 13.56 -6.02 -1.63
CA ASN A 135 12.24 -5.54 -1.17
C ASN A 135 11.16 -5.71 -2.26
N TYR A 136 11.51 -5.57 -3.53
CA TYR A 136 10.60 -5.79 -4.64
C TYR A 136 10.21 -7.26 -4.77
N GLU A 137 11.14 -8.20 -4.56
CA GLU A 137 10.85 -9.63 -4.60
C GLU A 137 10.03 -10.11 -3.38
N GLU A 138 10.15 -9.44 -2.23
CA GLU A 138 9.37 -9.78 -1.02
C GLU A 138 7.92 -9.28 -1.02
N ARG A 139 7.53 -8.46 -2.00
CA ARG A 139 6.21 -7.82 -2.01
C ARG A 139 5.10 -8.85 -2.22
N PHE A 140 4.01 -8.71 -1.47
CA PHE A 140 2.88 -9.61 -1.54
C PHE A 140 1.57 -8.90 -1.21
N LEU A 141 0.46 -9.47 -1.70
CA LEU A 141 -0.89 -9.07 -1.32
C LEU A 141 -1.73 -10.31 -1.02
N HIS A 142 -2.15 -10.42 0.23
CA HIS A 142 -3.06 -11.45 0.71
C HIS A 142 -4.45 -10.84 0.95
N ILE A 143 -5.46 -11.41 0.32
CA ILE A 143 -6.87 -11.06 0.50
C ILE A 143 -7.59 -12.29 1.01
N SER A 144 -8.02 -12.28 2.26
CA SER A 144 -8.73 -13.38 2.90
C SER A 144 -10.09 -12.97 3.42
N GLN A 145 -10.98 -13.93 3.58
CA GLN A 145 -12.31 -13.72 4.14
C GLN A 145 -12.40 -14.30 5.55
N MET A 146 -12.87 -13.50 6.50
CA MET A 146 -13.06 -13.91 7.89
C MET A 146 -14.33 -13.28 8.46
N LYS A 147 -15.23 -14.10 9.02
CA LYS A 147 -16.46 -13.66 9.70
C LYS A 147 -17.31 -12.67 8.88
N GLY A 148 -17.44 -12.90 7.56
CA GLY A 148 -18.21 -12.04 6.66
C GLY A 148 -17.52 -10.74 6.24
N MET A 149 -16.27 -10.53 6.65
CA MET A 149 -15.43 -9.38 6.26
C MET A 149 -14.25 -9.86 5.42
N TYR A 150 -13.68 -8.96 4.62
CA TYR A 150 -12.40 -9.19 3.93
C TYR A 150 -11.26 -8.55 4.71
N HIS A 151 -10.19 -9.30 4.91
CA HIS A 151 -8.93 -8.85 5.47
C HIS A 151 -7.91 -8.73 4.35
N LEU A 152 -7.28 -7.56 4.26
CA LEU A 152 -6.20 -7.30 3.32
C LEU A 152 -4.91 -7.16 4.13
N SER A 153 -3.89 -7.91 3.77
CA SER A 153 -2.55 -7.82 4.33
C SER A 153 -1.55 -7.86 3.17
N GLY A 154 -0.59 -6.96 3.15
CA GLY A 154 0.38 -6.92 2.07
C GLY A 154 1.53 -5.98 2.34
N VAL A 155 2.59 -6.19 1.58
CA VAL A 155 3.79 -5.35 1.53
C VAL A 155 3.94 -4.92 0.07
N LEU A 156 4.16 -3.62 -0.14
CA LEU A 156 4.39 -3.03 -1.46
C LEU A 156 5.78 -2.41 -1.47
N ASP A 157 6.41 -2.40 -2.64
CA ASP A 157 7.59 -1.59 -2.92
C ASP A 157 7.29 -0.10 -2.73
N HIS A 158 8.36 0.70 -2.60
CA HIS A 158 8.25 2.12 -2.29
C HIS A 158 7.40 2.89 -3.33
N GLU A 159 7.60 2.62 -4.62
CA GLU A 159 6.86 3.27 -5.71
C GLU A 159 5.36 2.93 -5.64
N SER A 160 5.04 1.63 -5.63
CA SER A 160 3.65 1.14 -5.62
C SER A 160 2.91 1.57 -4.34
N GLY A 161 3.59 1.54 -3.20
CA GLY A 161 3.05 2.00 -1.93
C GLY A 161 2.79 3.51 -1.92
N ALA A 162 3.71 4.32 -2.45
CA ALA A 162 3.52 5.76 -2.57
C ALA A 162 2.37 6.12 -3.52
N ALA A 163 2.25 5.42 -4.67
CA ALA A 163 1.15 5.59 -5.60
C ALA A 163 -0.20 5.24 -4.95
N LEU A 164 -0.30 4.09 -4.28
CA LEU A 164 -1.50 3.67 -3.56
C LEU A 164 -1.89 4.66 -2.46
N LYS A 165 -0.92 5.06 -1.62
CA LYS A 165 -1.13 6.03 -0.54
C LYS A 165 -1.63 7.36 -1.10
N THR A 166 -1.02 7.86 -2.17
CA THR A 166 -1.41 9.12 -2.82
C THR A 166 -2.84 9.06 -3.34
N ALA A 167 -3.21 7.97 -4.02
CA ALA A 167 -4.58 7.78 -4.52
C ALA A 167 -5.60 7.71 -3.37
N ILE A 168 -5.30 6.94 -2.32
CA ILE A 168 -6.18 6.80 -1.15
C ILE A 168 -6.32 8.11 -0.39
N ASP A 169 -5.22 8.79 -0.04
CA ASP A 169 -5.26 10.03 0.74
C ASP A 169 -5.95 11.16 -0.04
N GLY A 170 -5.87 11.15 -1.38
CA GLY A 170 -6.61 12.06 -2.25
C GLY A 170 -8.14 11.93 -2.10
N LEU A 171 -8.65 10.70 -2.03
CA LEU A 171 -10.08 10.39 -1.93
C LEU A 171 -10.58 10.32 -0.48
N ALA A 172 -9.71 10.04 0.49
CA ALA A 172 -10.07 9.90 1.89
C ALA A 172 -10.26 11.25 2.63
N LYS A 173 -10.31 12.37 1.91
CA LYS A 173 -10.54 13.70 2.50
C LYS A 173 -11.93 13.78 3.17
N ARG A 174 -12.04 14.64 4.18
CA ARG A 174 -13.29 14.81 4.94
C ARG A 174 -14.28 15.60 4.08
N LEU A 175 -15.50 15.09 3.90
CA LEU A 175 -16.54 15.76 3.11
C LEU A 175 -17.36 16.71 3.99
N GLY A 176 -16.81 17.90 4.25
CA GLY A 176 -17.48 18.90 5.08
C GLY A 176 -17.45 18.59 6.58
N GLN A 177 -18.09 19.43 7.37
CA GLN A 177 -18.07 19.32 8.83
C GLN A 177 -18.98 18.20 9.37
N ASP A 178 -20.00 17.81 8.62
CA ASP A 178 -20.96 16.77 9.02
C ASP A 178 -20.50 15.34 8.69
N ASP A 179 -19.33 15.18 8.05
CA ASP A 179 -18.76 13.85 7.81
C ASP A 179 -18.31 13.22 9.13
N THR A 180 -19.12 12.28 9.60
CA THR A 180 -18.92 11.52 10.85
C THR A 180 -18.02 10.30 10.68
N ARG A 181 -17.54 10.01 9.46
CA ARG A 181 -16.68 8.84 9.20
C ARG A 181 -15.29 9.03 9.80
N THR A 182 -14.82 8.00 10.47
CA THR A 182 -13.44 7.95 10.98
C THR A 182 -12.43 7.98 9.82
N PRO A 183 -11.18 8.44 10.04
CA PRO A 183 -10.14 8.39 9.01
C PRO A 183 -9.93 6.99 8.42
N LYS A 184 -10.08 5.93 9.24
CA LYS A 184 -9.97 4.53 8.78
C LYS A 184 -11.11 4.15 7.83
N GLN A 185 -12.35 4.55 8.15
CA GLN A 185 -13.50 4.32 7.26
C GLN A 185 -13.35 5.08 5.93
N ARG A 186 -12.91 6.34 5.96
CA ARG A 186 -12.66 7.12 4.73
C ARG A 186 -11.60 6.48 3.83
N ARG A 187 -10.52 5.93 4.41
CA ARG A 187 -9.51 5.17 3.64
C ARG A 187 -10.07 3.88 3.03
N ALA A 188 -10.94 3.17 3.75
CA ALA A 188 -11.60 1.97 3.23
C ALA A 188 -12.56 2.31 2.08
N ASP A 189 -13.32 3.40 2.21
CA ASP A 189 -14.18 3.92 1.15
C ASP A 189 -13.35 4.34 -0.08
N ALA A 190 -12.25 5.06 0.13
CA ALA A 190 -11.33 5.50 -0.92
C ALA A 190 -10.71 4.32 -1.69
N LEU A 191 -10.22 3.29 -0.99
CA LEU A 191 -9.71 2.08 -1.63
C LEU A 191 -10.80 1.39 -2.48
N THR A 192 -12.01 1.31 -1.92
CA THR A 192 -13.17 0.73 -2.61
C THR A 192 -13.51 1.51 -3.88
N GLU A 193 -13.47 2.84 -3.82
CA GLU A 193 -13.70 3.72 -4.97
C GLU A 193 -12.65 3.53 -6.07
N VAL A 194 -11.35 3.42 -5.71
CA VAL A 194 -10.28 3.12 -6.68
C VAL A 194 -10.54 1.79 -7.41
N VAL A 195 -10.93 0.75 -6.67
CA VAL A 195 -11.23 -0.57 -7.25
C VAL A 195 -12.44 -0.51 -8.18
N TYR A 196 -13.52 0.15 -7.75
CA TYR A 196 -14.71 0.29 -8.59
C TYR A 196 -14.46 1.14 -9.85
N LYS A 197 -13.68 2.22 -9.76
CA LYS A 197 -13.24 2.99 -10.94
C LYS A 197 -12.53 2.10 -11.96
N ALA A 198 -11.61 1.24 -11.50
CA ALA A 198 -10.90 0.31 -12.39
C ALA A 198 -11.83 -0.75 -13.02
N LEU A 199 -12.79 -1.28 -12.25
CA LEU A 199 -13.80 -2.22 -12.75
C LEU A 199 -14.70 -1.57 -13.81
N ASP A 200 -15.12 -0.34 -13.56
CA ASP A 200 -16.07 0.40 -14.40
C ASP A 200 -15.43 0.93 -15.68
N GLU A 201 -14.14 1.29 -15.66
CA GLU A 201 -13.36 1.61 -16.86
C GLU A 201 -13.35 0.45 -17.87
N GLY A 202 -13.49 -0.80 -17.40
CA GLY A 202 -13.61 -1.98 -18.25
C GLY A 202 -12.34 -2.29 -19.05
N LYS A 203 -11.21 -1.72 -18.66
CA LYS A 203 -9.87 -1.96 -19.23
C LYS A 203 -9.13 -3.12 -18.59
N LEU A 204 -9.65 -3.64 -17.46
CA LEU A 204 -9.07 -4.81 -16.80
C LEU A 204 -9.09 -6.03 -17.73
N PRO A 205 -8.08 -6.90 -17.65
CA PRO A 205 -8.03 -8.13 -18.43
C PRO A 205 -9.31 -8.95 -18.28
N ARG A 206 -9.83 -9.44 -19.41
CA ARG A 206 -11.04 -10.26 -19.40
C ARG A 206 -10.74 -11.62 -18.78
N ARG A 207 -11.66 -12.11 -17.96
CA ARG A 207 -11.65 -13.48 -17.46
C ARG A 207 -12.80 -14.23 -18.13
N ASN A 208 -12.51 -15.33 -18.82
CA ASN A 208 -13.50 -16.11 -19.59
C ASN A 208 -14.32 -15.27 -20.59
N GLY A 209 -13.68 -14.30 -21.25
CA GLY A 209 -14.34 -13.43 -22.24
C GLY A 209 -15.24 -12.34 -21.67
N VAL A 210 -15.45 -12.28 -20.35
CA VAL A 210 -16.26 -11.28 -19.67
C VAL A 210 -15.36 -10.32 -18.88
N ARG A 211 -15.80 -9.06 -18.74
CA ARG A 211 -15.15 -8.09 -17.85
C ARG A 211 -15.25 -8.59 -16.40
N PRO A 212 -14.23 -8.37 -15.55
CA PRO A 212 -14.34 -8.66 -14.13
C PRO A 212 -15.58 -7.96 -13.54
N HIS A 213 -16.45 -8.73 -12.87
CA HIS A 213 -17.68 -8.25 -12.25
C HIS A 213 -17.99 -9.07 -11.01
N ILE A 214 -18.82 -8.51 -10.13
CA ILE A 214 -19.35 -9.20 -8.96
C ILE A 214 -20.77 -9.67 -9.31
N THR A 215 -21.05 -10.96 -9.09
CA THR A 215 -22.40 -11.53 -9.26
C THR A 215 -23.11 -11.60 -7.91
N ILE A 216 -24.37 -11.15 -7.88
CA ILE A 216 -25.25 -11.25 -6.71
C ILE A 216 -26.45 -12.11 -7.10
N THR A 217 -26.78 -13.10 -6.27
CA THR A 217 -28.00 -13.89 -6.39
C THR A 217 -28.97 -13.44 -5.31
N THR A 218 -30.18 -13.01 -5.69
CA THR A 218 -31.20 -12.53 -4.73
C THR A 218 -32.59 -12.86 -5.23
N THR A 219 -33.57 -12.96 -4.34
CA THR A 219 -34.99 -13.02 -4.74
C THR A 219 -35.55 -11.61 -4.90
N LEU A 220 -36.68 -11.47 -5.60
CA LEU A 220 -37.36 -10.17 -5.70
C LEU A 220 -37.79 -9.64 -4.32
N GLU A 221 -38.24 -10.54 -3.45
CA GLU A 221 -38.62 -10.25 -2.05
C GLU A 221 -37.39 -9.82 -1.23
N GLY A 222 -36.23 -10.48 -1.43
CA GLY A 222 -34.96 -10.14 -0.79
C GLY A 222 -34.43 -8.78 -1.22
N LEU A 223 -34.58 -8.42 -2.50
CA LEU A 223 -34.28 -7.08 -3.01
C LEU A 223 -35.18 -6.00 -2.39
N LYS A 224 -36.47 -6.30 -2.17
CA LYS A 224 -37.41 -5.39 -1.49
C LYS A 224 -37.20 -5.33 0.03
N GLY A 225 -36.47 -6.28 0.61
CA GLY A 225 -36.26 -6.37 2.06
C GLY A 225 -37.48 -6.87 2.82
N GLU A 226 -38.32 -7.70 2.18
CA GLU A 226 -39.49 -8.30 2.81
C GLU A 226 -39.09 -9.33 3.89
N LEU A 227 -39.85 -9.38 4.98
CA LEU A 227 -39.61 -10.33 6.08
C LEU A 227 -39.86 -11.77 5.60
N GLY A 228 -38.91 -12.67 5.86
CA GLY A 228 -39.00 -14.08 5.45
C GLY A 228 -38.42 -14.38 4.05
N ALA A 229 -37.94 -13.35 3.33
CA ALA A 229 -37.28 -13.55 2.05
C ALA A 229 -35.97 -14.36 2.18
N ALA A 230 -35.67 -15.17 1.17
CA ALA A 230 -34.38 -15.87 1.07
C ALA A 230 -33.20 -14.88 1.09
N ALA A 231 -32.11 -15.28 1.74
CA ALA A 231 -30.91 -14.46 1.82
C ALA A 231 -30.34 -14.19 0.42
N SER A 232 -29.83 -12.98 0.24
CA SER A 232 -29.09 -12.63 -0.98
C SER A 232 -27.64 -13.02 -0.80
N GLU A 233 -26.99 -13.54 -1.84
CA GLU A 233 -25.65 -14.10 -1.73
C GLU A 233 -24.73 -13.58 -2.84
N LEU A 234 -23.46 -13.40 -2.52
CA LEU A 234 -22.38 -13.20 -3.50
C LEU A 234 -21.88 -14.58 -4.00
N GLU A 235 -21.04 -14.62 -5.04
CA GLU A 235 -20.50 -15.90 -5.59
C GLU A 235 -19.84 -16.82 -4.55
N ALA A 236 -19.42 -16.29 -3.41
CA ALA A 236 -18.84 -17.04 -2.29
C ALA A 236 -19.88 -17.66 -1.32
N GLY A 237 -21.19 -17.52 -1.57
CA GLY A 237 -22.27 -18.10 -0.76
C GLY A 237 -22.52 -17.43 0.59
N MET A 238 -21.85 -16.31 0.88
CA MET A 238 -22.09 -15.56 2.11
C MET A 238 -23.30 -14.63 1.96
N PRO A 239 -24.23 -14.62 2.93
CA PRO A 239 -25.40 -13.77 2.87
C PRO A 239 -25.01 -12.29 3.01
N ILE A 240 -25.60 -11.46 2.16
CA ILE A 240 -25.50 -10.00 2.20
C ILE A 240 -26.87 -9.40 2.55
N SER A 241 -26.85 -8.29 3.28
CA SER A 241 -28.08 -7.61 3.71
C SER A 241 -28.87 -7.05 2.53
N SER A 242 -30.19 -6.97 2.66
CA SER A 242 -31.06 -6.32 1.66
C SER A 242 -30.64 -4.87 1.37
N LYS A 243 -30.16 -4.13 2.39
CA LYS A 243 -29.60 -2.78 2.21
C LYS A 243 -28.36 -2.79 1.31
N THR A 244 -27.48 -3.78 1.46
CA THR A 244 -26.30 -3.94 0.60
C THR A 244 -26.71 -4.26 -0.83
N VAL A 245 -27.68 -5.16 -1.02
CA VAL A 245 -28.21 -5.53 -2.34
C VAL A 245 -28.86 -4.32 -3.00
N GLN A 246 -29.67 -3.55 -2.27
CA GLN A 246 -30.32 -2.33 -2.78
C GLN A 246 -29.29 -1.31 -3.24
N ARG A 247 -28.24 -1.05 -2.44
CA ARG A 247 -27.13 -0.19 -2.84
C ARG A 247 -26.48 -0.69 -4.13
N LEU A 248 -26.19 -1.98 -4.23
CA LEU A 248 -25.58 -2.58 -5.42
C LEU A 248 -26.52 -2.61 -6.64
N ALA A 249 -27.84 -2.64 -6.43
CA ALA A 249 -28.87 -2.70 -7.46
C ALA A 249 -29.27 -1.31 -7.99
N CYS A 250 -29.12 -0.24 -7.20
CA CYS A 250 -29.21 1.15 -7.70
C CYS A 250 -28.14 1.44 -8.77
N ASP A 251 -27.15 0.56 -8.83
CA ASP A 251 -25.82 0.82 -9.29
C ASP A 251 -25.38 -0.10 -10.44
N GLY A 252 -26.31 -0.83 -11.06
CA GLY A 252 -25.96 -1.68 -12.19
C GLY A 252 -27.14 -2.25 -12.97
N PRO A 253 -26.88 -2.82 -14.15
CA PRO A 253 -27.88 -3.53 -14.92
C PRO A 253 -28.42 -4.74 -14.15
N LEU A 254 -29.73 -4.90 -14.15
CA LEU A 254 -30.38 -6.08 -13.60
C LEU A 254 -30.58 -7.07 -14.75
N SER A 255 -30.08 -8.30 -14.61
CA SER A 255 -30.40 -9.39 -15.53
C SER A 255 -31.32 -10.40 -14.86
N ALA A 256 -32.36 -10.87 -15.53
CA ALA A 256 -33.17 -11.99 -15.06
C ALA A 256 -32.76 -13.25 -15.85
N ARG A 257 -32.62 -14.40 -15.18
CA ARG A 257 -32.38 -15.69 -15.85
C ARG A 257 -33.62 -16.56 -15.66
N ALA A 258 -34.20 -17.02 -16.76
CA ALA A 258 -35.50 -17.70 -16.79
C ALA A 258 -35.50 -19.17 -16.28
N GLU A 259 -34.34 -19.73 -15.92
CA GLU A 259 -34.22 -21.14 -15.50
C GLU A 259 -34.27 -21.35 -13.98
N SER A 260 -34.57 -20.31 -13.20
CA SER A 260 -34.75 -20.39 -11.75
C SER A 260 -35.76 -19.33 -11.33
N PRO A 261 -36.64 -19.57 -10.34
CA PRO A 261 -37.57 -18.56 -9.82
C PRO A 261 -36.86 -17.36 -9.14
N VAL A 262 -35.52 -17.32 -9.16
CA VAL A 262 -34.67 -16.35 -8.47
C VAL A 262 -33.93 -15.48 -9.49
N PRO A 263 -34.21 -14.16 -9.59
CA PRO A 263 -33.47 -13.26 -10.48
C PRO A 263 -31.99 -13.14 -10.08
N ARG A 264 -31.06 -13.30 -11.03
CA ARG A 264 -29.60 -13.17 -10.78
C ARG A 264 -29.06 -11.84 -11.27
N LEU A 265 -28.66 -10.97 -10.34
CA LEU A 265 -28.13 -9.64 -10.62
C LEU A 265 -26.67 -9.72 -11.12
N ARG A 266 -26.38 -9.10 -12.27
CA ARG A 266 -25.02 -8.91 -12.80
C ARG A 266 -24.72 -7.43 -12.98
N ARG A 267 -23.80 -6.86 -12.20
CA ARG A 267 -23.41 -5.45 -12.36
C ARG A 267 -22.43 -5.25 -13.53
N ALA A 268 -22.59 -4.14 -14.24
CA ALA A 268 -21.64 -3.55 -15.18
C ALA A 268 -21.74 -2.02 -15.05
N GLY A 269 -20.70 -1.36 -14.54
CA GLY A 269 -20.46 0.08 -14.68
C GLY A 269 -21.36 0.99 -13.85
N LEU A 270 -20.80 1.88 -13.03
CA LEU A 270 -21.58 2.99 -12.47
C LEU A 270 -20.77 4.27 -12.17
N ARG A 271 -21.47 5.40 -12.13
CA ARG A 271 -20.93 6.76 -12.01
C ARG A 271 -20.58 7.17 -10.56
N PRO A 272 -19.75 8.22 -10.39
CA PRO A 272 -19.32 8.72 -9.07
C PRO A 272 -20.45 9.26 -8.18
N PRO A 273 -20.25 9.33 -6.86
CA PRO A 273 -21.27 9.62 -5.83
C PRO A 273 -21.77 11.07 -5.73
N ASP A 274 -21.43 11.96 -6.68
CA ASP A 274 -21.87 13.37 -6.64
C ASP A 274 -23.32 13.59 -7.10
N HIS A 275 -24.08 12.52 -7.38
CA HIS A 275 -25.45 12.59 -7.89
C HIS A 275 -26.48 11.76 -7.09
N LEU A 276 -26.27 11.59 -5.78
CA LEU A 276 -27.17 10.79 -4.93
C LEU A 276 -28.61 11.33 -4.79
N ASP A 277 -28.94 12.50 -5.36
CA ASP A 277 -30.28 13.11 -5.26
C ASP A 277 -31.13 13.13 -6.55
N GLU A 278 -30.67 12.56 -7.68
CA GLU A 278 -31.51 12.47 -8.89
C GLU A 278 -31.89 11.02 -9.23
N CYS A 279 -33.20 10.74 -9.14
CA CYS A 279 -33.80 9.48 -9.61
C CYS A 279 -33.61 9.31 -11.12
N ALA A 280 -32.65 8.47 -11.54
CA ALA A 280 -32.46 8.12 -12.94
C ALA A 280 -33.50 7.09 -13.42
N SER A 281 -34.10 7.40 -14.58
CA SER A 281 -35.27 6.74 -15.18
C SER A 281 -35.06 5.26 -15.52
N ARG A 282 -36.09 4.45 -15.24
CA ARG A 282 -36.23 3.04 -15.65
C ARG A 282 -35.98 2.87 -17.16
N ARG A 283 -34.88 2.21 -17.54
CA ARG A 283 -34.80 1.47 -18.81
C ARG A 283 -34.67 -0.02 -18.51
N VAL A 284 -35.79 -0.72 -18.64
CA VAL A 284 -35.83 -2.18 -18.74
C VAL A 284 -35.43 -2.54 -20.17
N LEU A 285 -34.28 -3.19 -20.35
CA LEU A 285 -33.96 -3.84 -21.62
C LEU A 285 -34.60 -5.23 -21.63
N VAL A 286 -35.75 -5.35 -22.30
CA VAL A 286 -36.32 -6.63 -22.70
C VAL A 286 -35.60 -7.07 -23.98
N SER A 287 -34.96 -8.24 -23.98
CA SER A 287 -34.38 -8.77 -25.22
C SER A 287 -35.49 -9.31 -26.13
N GLY A 288 -36.08 -8.43 -26.95
CA GLY A 288 -36.82 -8.82 -28.13
C GLY A 288 -35.83 -9.02 -29.28
N ARG A 289 -35.68 -10.26 -29.75
CA ARG A 289 -34.93 -10.58 -30.96
C ARG A 289 -35.69 -10.00 -32.16
N ALA A 290 -35.29 -8.83 -32.63
CA ALA A 290 -35.74 -8.28 -33.90
C ALA A 290 -34.62 -8.48 -34.94
N GLU A 291 -34.86 -9.33 -35.93
CA GLU A 291 -34.04 -9.43 -37.13
C GLU A 291 -33.96 -8.03 -37.79
N ARG A 292 -32.75 -7.56 -38.09
CA ARG A 292 -32.53 -6.38 -38.93
C ARG A 292 -31.95 -6.82 -40.27
N PRO A 293 -32.43 -6.27 -41.40
CA PRO A 293 -31.92 -6.61 -42.73
C PRO A 293 -30.51 -6.06 -42.95
N ALA A 294 -29.77 -6.73 -43.84
CA ALA A 294 -28.38 -6.50 -44.16
C ALA A 294 -28.09 -5.05 -44.55
N GLN A 295 -27.06 -4.45 -43.95
CA GLN A 295 -26.46 -3.19 -44.38
C GLN A 295 -25.29 -3.46 -45.34
N SER A 296 -25.23 -2.67 -46.41
CA SER A 296 -24.19 -2.71 -47.44
C SER A 296 -22.79 -2.35 -46.89
N PRO A 297 -21.69 -2.88 -47.45
CA PRO A 297 -20.36 -2.66 -46.91
C PRO A 297 -19.87 -1.21 -47.17
N PRO A 298 -19.02 -0.65 -46.28
CA PRO A 298 -18.45 0.69 -46.45
C PRO A 298 -17.30 0.69 -47.49
N PRO A 299 -17.00 1.84 -48.13
CA PRO A 299 -15.95 1.91 -49.13
C PRO A 299 -14.55 1.85 -48.49
N LEU A 300 -13.65 1.18 -49.21
CA LEU A 300 -12.24 1.00 -48.87
C LEU A 300 -11.49 2.34 -48.91
N LEU A 301 -10.90 2.74 -47.79
CA LEU A 301 -9.94 3.84 -47.71
C LEU A 301 -8.58 3.36 -48.26
N LEU A 302 -8.13 3.97 -49.36
CA LEU A 302 -6.79 3.80 -49.91
C LEU A 302 -5.72 4.46 -48.99
N PRO A 303 -4.49 3.91 -48.93
CA PRO A 303 -3.41 4.50 -48.15
C PRO A 303 -2.78 5.73 -48.84
N PRO A 304 -2.23 6.69 -48.08
CA PRO A 304 -1.54 7.86 -48.64
C PRO A 304 -0.15 7.50 -49.19
N PRO A 305 0.38 8.26 -50.17
CA PRO A 305 1.66 7.96 -50.82
C PRO A 305 2.88 8.34 -49.95
N PRO A 306 4.06 7.73 -50.19
CA PRO A 306 5.22 7.93 -49.33
C PRO A 306 6.15 9.06 -49.81
N GLY A 307 6.46 9.97 -48.88
CA GLY A 307 7.82 10.46 -48.64
C GLY A 307 8.22 11.84 -49.20
N ALA A 308 8.72 12.70 -48.31
CA ALA A 308 10.01 13.39 -48.49
C ALA A 308 10.58 13.85 -47.13
N ARG A 309 11.84 13.45 -46.89
CA ARG A 309 12.67 13.76 -45.72
C ARG A 309 13.24 15.19 -45.76
N ARG A 310 13.79 15.62 -44.60
CA ARG A 310 14.80 16.68 -44.32
C ARG A 310 14.21 18.02 -43.84
N ARG A 311 14.82 18.79 -42.93
CA ARG A 311 16.12 18.76 -42.21
C ARG A 311 16.03 19.71 -41.00
N MET A 312 16.83 19.42 -39.97
CA MET A 312 17.22 20.31 -38.86
C MET A 312 18.04 21.52 -39.35
N ALA A 313 17.91 22.69 -38.70
CA ALA A 313 19.01 23.50 -38.12
C ALA A 313 18.61 24.96 -37.76
N GLY A 314 19.05 25.40 -36.55
CA GLY A 314 19.43 26.78 -36.15
C GLY A 314 18.30 27.82 -36.02
N GLY A 315 18.27 28.76 -35.08
CA GLY A 315 19.22 29.27 -34.09
C GLY A 315 18.76 30.68 -33.66
N GLU A 316 19.31 31.18 -32.54
CA GLU A 316 19.36 32.58 -32.09
C GLU A 316 18.22 33.22 -31.26
N SER A 317 18.47 33.22 -29.94
CA SER A 317 18.68 34.40 -29.06
C SER A 317 17.74 35.61 -29.07
N GLY A 318 17.27 35.96 -27.85
CA GLY A 318 17.39 37.32 -27.32
C GLY A 318 16.11 37.98 -26.80
N ARG A 319 15.97 38.13 -25.48
CA ARG A 319 16.20 39.39 -24.73
C ARG A 319 15.65 39.34 -23.30
N ARG A 320 16.51 39.72 -22.36
CA ARG A 320 16.22 40.07 -20.97
C ARG A 320 15.50 41.42 -20.91
N GLY A 321 14.60 41.58 -19.94
CA GLY A 321 14.14 42.88 -19.46
C GLY A 321 14.39 42.97 -17.95
N GLU A 322 15.35 43.79 -17.55
CA GLU A 322 15.50 44.34 -16.19
C GLU A 322 14.83 45.72 -16.16
N VAL A 323 14.08 46.02 -15.09
CA VAL A 323 13.90 47.39 -14.58
C VAL A 323 13.89 47.35 -13.05
N HIS A 324 14.70 48.22 -12.47
CA HIS A 324 15.08 48.39 -11.06
C HIS A 324 13.97 48.95 -10.13
N PRO A 325 14.18 48.90 -8.79
CA PRO A 325 13.24 49.34 -7.77
C PRO A 325 13.45 50.81 -7.33
N THR A 326 12.41 51.36 -6.70
CA THR A 326 12.45 52.48 -5.74
C THR A 326 11.77 52.04 -4.47
#